data_AF-A0A3C0REA9-F1
#
_entry.id   AF-A0A3C0REA9-F1
#
_cell.length_a   1.000
_cell.length_b   1.000
_cell.length_c   1.000
_cell.angle_alpha   90.00
_cell.angle_beta   90.00
_cell.angle_gamma   90.00
#
_symmetry.space_group_name_H-M   'P 1'
#
loop_
_entity.id
_entity.type
_entity.pdbx_description
1 polymer ?
#
loop_
_entity_poly.entity_id
_entity_poly.type
_entity_poly.pdbx_seq_one_letter_code
_entity_poly.pdbx_strand_id
1 'polypeptide(L)'
;MKTILLRVFQVVLALMLLIAVYAVASGKTYLFKAVIYNFAGIDDYQKFSNDTVTVAAAKPWAEGNTIKDYPDSLNQLLEKIETVALLVIKKDSVVLEKYWDGYSD
;
A
#
# COMPACT_ATOMS: atom_id res chain seq x y z
N MET A 1 -7.52 36.95 23.75
CA MET A 1 -7.47 36.18 22.48
C MET A 1 -6.03 35.87 22.05
N LYS A 2 -5.16 36.87 21.80
CA LYS A 2 -3.76 36.64 21.38
C LYS A 2 -2.95 35.74 22.34
N THR A 3 -3.13 35.92 23.65
CA THR A 3 -2.47 35.11 24.69
C THR A 3 -2.93 33.64 24.72
N ILE A 4 -4.22 33.39 24.43
CA ILE A 4 -4.77 32.03 24.36
C ILE A 4 -4.24 31.33 23.10
N LEU A 5 -4.25 32.02 21.96
CA LEU A 5 -3.70 31.49 20.71
C LEU A 5 -2.21 31.13 20.85
N LEU A 6 -1.42 32.00 21.50
CA LEU A 6 0.00 31.74 21.75
C LEU A 6 0.21 30.52 22.65
N ARG A 7 -0.59 30.37 23.71
CA ARG A 7 -0.52 29.19 24.59
C ARG A 7 -0.89 27.90 23.86
N VAL A 8 -1.93 27.92 23.04
CA VAL A 8 -2.32 26.77 22.20
C VAL A 8 -1.18 26.40 21.26
N PHE A 9 -0.58 27.39 20.59
CA PHE A 9 0.57 27.16 19.71
C PHE A 9 1.76 26.54 20.46
N GLN A 10 2.10 27.06 21.63
CA GLN A 10 3.18 26.51 22.47
C GLN A 10 2.91 25.06 22.88
N VAL A 11 1.67 24.71 23.24
CA VAL A 11 1.28 23.35 23.60
C VAL A 11 1.40 22.42 22.39
N VAL A 12 0.92 22.82 21.22
CA VAL A 12 1.05 22.03 19.99
C VAL A 12 2.52 21.81 19.63
N LEU A 13 3.36 22.84 19.74
CA LEU A 13 4.79 22.74 19.47
C LEU A 13 5.48 21.78 20.46
N ALA A 14 5.16 21.86 21.75
CA ALA A 14 5.70 20.97 22.76
C ALA A 14 5.29 19.51 22.51
N LEU A 15 4.04 19.26 22.08
CA LEU A 15 3.56 17.93 21.71
C LEU A 15 4.29 17.38 20.47
N MET A 16 4.47 18.19 19.43
CA MET A 16 5.24 17.78 18.24
C MET A 16 6.68 17.42 18.59
N LEU A 17 7.33 18.21 19.45
CA LEU A 17 8.68 17.91 19.94
C LEU A 17 8.72 16.62 20.74
N LEU A 18 7.76 16.39 21.64
CA LEU A 18 7.67 15.14 22.40
C LEU A 18 7.51 13.91 21.48
N ILE A 19 6.64 14.00 20.47
CA ILE A 19 6.45 12.92 19.49
C ILE A 19 7.73 12.68 18.68
N ALA A 20 8.41 13.75 18.24
CA ALA A 20 9.67 13.62 17.50
C ALA A 20 10.78 12.98 18.34
N VAL A 21 10.93 13.38 19.59
CA VAL A 21 11.89 12.78 20.54
C VAL A 21 11.58 11.31 20.76
N TYR A 22 10.31 10.97 21.01
CA TYR A 22 9.89 9.58 21.15
C TYR A 22 10.17 8.75 19.90
N ALA A 23 9.87 9.28 18.70
CA ALA A 23 10.09 8.59 17.44
C ALA A 23 11.57 8.21 17.25
N VAL A 24 12.48 9.14 17.56
CA VAL A 24 13.93 8.88 17.46
C VAL A 24 14.40 7.93 18.58
N ALA A 25 14.04 8.20 19.84
CA ALA A 25 14.49 7.41 20.98
C ALA A 25 14.00 5.95 20.95
N SER A 26 12.83 5.69 20.38
CA SER A 26 12.23 4.35 20.25
C SER A 26 12.56 3.65 18.92
N GLY A 27 13.33 4.28 18.03
CA GLY A 27 13.61 3.77 16.67
C GLY A 27 12.42 3.81 15.71
N LYS A 28 11.29 4.43 16.11
CA LYS A 28 10.06 4.55 15.31
C LYS A 28 10.09 5.75 14.36
N THR A 29 11.19 5.90 13.63
CA THR A 29 11.38 7.00 12.66
C THR A 29 10.42 6.95 11.48
N TYR A 30 9.74 5.81 11.25
CA TYR A 30 8.65 5.68 10.29
C TYR A 30 7.49 6.67 10.55
N LEU A 31 7.34 7.17 11.78
CA LEU A 31 6.33 8.19 12.10
C LEU A 31 6.52 9.46 11.27
N PHE A 32 7.76 9.85 10.95
CA PHE A 32 8.01 11.00 10.08
C PHE A 32 7.55 10.72 8.64
N LYS A 33 7.82 9.51 8.12
CA LYS A 33 7.36 9.09 6.80
C LYS A 33 5.84 9.03 6.73
N ALA A 34 5.17 8.59 7.79
CA ALA A 34 3.71 8.57 7.87
C ALA A 34 3.10 9.98 7.76
N VAL A 35 3.72 10.99 8.39
CA VAL A 35 3.29 12.40 8.26
C VAL A 35 3.57 12.98 6.87
N ILE A 36 4.60 12.51 6.16
CA ILE A 36 4.91 12.95 4.79
C ILE A 36 3.94 12.32 3.78
N TYR A 37 3.72 11.01 3.85
CA TYR A 37 2.96 10.26 2.83
C TYR A 37 1.46 10.15 3.13
N ASN A 38 1.03 10.25 4.39
CA ASN A 38 -0.35 10.35 4.92
C ASN A 38 -1.32 9.19 4.61
N PHE A 39 -1.29 8.65 3.39
CA PHE A 39 -2.20 7.62 2.91
C PHE A 39 -1.42 6.41 2.42
N ALA A 40 -2.01 5.23 2.63
CA ALA A 40 -1.43 3.98 2.17
C ALA A 40 -1.48 3.90 0.64
N GLY A 41 -0.36 3.48 0.05
CA GLY A 41 -0.25 3.11 -1.36
C GLY A 41 0.38 1.73 -1.52
N ILE A 42 0.06 1.05 -2.62
CA ILE A 42 0.60 -0.28 -2.94
C ILE A 42 2.14 -0.28 -3.10
N ASP A 43 2.72 0.85 -3.48
CA ASP A 43 4.18 1.04 -3.64
C ASP A 43 4.89 1.53 -2.37
N ASP A 44 4.20 1.59 -1.23
CA ASP A 44 4.77 2.12 0.00
C ASP A 44 5.94 1.27 0.54
N TYR A 45 6.10 0.03 0.07
CA TYR A 45 7.28 -0.78 0.38
C TYR A 45 8.61 -0.10 -0.03
N GLN A 46 8.58 0.80 -1.03
CA GLN A 46 9.75 1.59 -1.45
C GLN A 46 10.03 2.77 -0.51
N LYS A 47 9.03 3.20 0.25
CA LYS A 47 9.10 4.36 1.14
C LYS A 47 9.43 3.94 2.56
N PHE A 48 8.88 2.83 3.05
CA PHE A 48 9.02 2.35 4.42
C PHE A 48 10.09 1.27 4.55
N SER A 49 10.60 1.07 5.77
CA SER A 49 11.44 -0.09 6.05
C SER A 49 10.62 -1.35 5.85
N ASN A 50 11.20 -2.35 5.19
CA ASN A 50 10.58 -3.64 4.96
C ASN A 50 11.53 -4.75 5.42
N ASP A 51 10.95 -5.88 5.81
CA ASP A 51 11.68 -7.10 6.12
C ASP A 51 11.54 -8.07 4.94
N THR A 52 12.63 -8.76 4.62
CA THR A 52 12.60 -9.79 3.58
C THR A 52 11.89 -11.04 4.10
N VAL A 53 10.80 -11.42 3.45
CA VAL A 53 10.15 -12.71 3.68
C VAL A 53 10.85 -13.76 2.83
N THR A 54 11.53 -14.72 3.47
CA THR A 54 12.17 -15.83 2.75
C THR A 54 11.11 -16.77 2.19
N VAL A 55 11.19 -17.10 0.91
CA VAL A 55 10.28 -18.05 0.25
C VAL A 55 10.98 -19.38 -0.02
N ALA A 56 10.22 -20.47 0.03
CA ALA A 56 10.68 -21.78 -0.43
C ALA A 56 10.72 -21.84 -1.97
N ALA A 57 11.14 -22.97 -2.52
CA ALA A 57 11.00 -23.21 -3.96
C ALA A 57 9.54 -23.04 -4.38
N ALA A 58 9.29 -22.11 -5.31
CA ALA A 58 7.96 -21.80 -5.80
C ALA A 58 7.34 -23.02 -6.49
N LYS A 59 6.06 -23.29 -6.21
CA LYS A 59 5.26 -24.25 -6.96
C LYS A 59 4.41 -23.46 -7.95
N PRO A 60 4.68 -23.53 -9.27
CA PRO A 60 3.89 -22.80 -10.25
C PRO A 60 2.44 -23.32 -10.25
N TRP A 61 1.50 -22.42 -10.55
CA TRP A 61 0.13 -22.81 -10.81
C TRP A 61 0.02 -23.54 -12.15
N ALA A 62 -0.98 -24.39 -12.29
CA ALA A 62 -1.29 -24.97 -13.59
C ALA A 62 -2.00 -23.93 -14.46
N GLU A 63 -1.71 -23.92 -15.76
CA GLU A 63 -2.44 -23.10 -16.72
C GLU A 63 -3.68 -23.84 -17.23
N GLY A 64 -4.80 -23.13 -17.24
CA GLY A 64 -6.10 -23.64 -17.67
C GLY A 64 -6.48 -23.10 -19.04
N ASN A 65 -7.75 -23.31 -19.41
CA ASN A 65 -8.29 -22.69 -20.61
C ASN A 65 -8.51 -21.19 -20.36
N THR A 66 -7.70 -20.35 -21.00
CA THR A 66 -7.78 -18.89 -20.87
C THR A 66 -9.16 -18.36 -21.28
N ILE A 67 -9.77 -17.61 -20.38
CA ILE A 67 -10.98 -16.84 -20.64
C ILE A 67 -10.55 -15.53 -21.28
N LYS A 68 -10.85 -15.35 -22.57
CA LYS A 68 -10.55 -14.12 -23.31
C LYS A 68 -11.66 -13.09 -23.21
N ASP A 69 -12.90 -13.56 -23.07
CA ASP A 69 -14.09 -12.72 -23.02
C ASP A 69 -14.64 -12.68 -21.59
N TYR A 70 -14.52 -11.51 -20.95
CA TYR A 70 -15.16 -11.19 -19.68
C TYR A 70 -16.01 -9.93 -19.86
N PRO A 71 -17.06 -9.72 -19.04
CA PRO A 71 -17.96 -8.60 -19.24
C PRO A 71 -17.22 -7.26 -19.21
N ASP A 72 -17.54 -6.36 -20.14
CA ASP A 72 -16.99 -4.99 -20.15
C ASP A 72 -17.28 -4.26 -18.84
N SER A 73 -18.43 -4.57 -18.20
CA SER A 73 -18.78 -4.04 -16.89
C SER A 73 -17.80 -4.43 -15.79
N LEU A 74 -17.19 -5.62 -15.87
CA LEU A 74 -16.14 -6.03 -14.95
C LEU A 74 -14.87 -5.21 -15.23
N ASN A 75 -14.48 -5.06 -16.49
CA ASN A 75 -13.30 -4.26 -16.83
C ASN A 75 -13.44 -2.80 -16.35
N GLN A 76 -14.59 -2.19 -16.63
CA GLN A 76 -14.91 -0.83 -16.21
C GLN A 76 -14.93 -0.69 -14.68
N LEU A 77 -15.43 -1.70 -13.96
CA LEU A 77 -15.39 -1.70 -12.51
C LEU A 77 -13.95 -1.73 -12.00
N LEU A 78 -13.11 -2.63 -12.52
CA LEU A 78 -11.73 -2.81 -12.08
C LEU A 78 -10.88 -1.56 -12.36
N GLU A 79 -11.07 -0.93 -13.52
CA GLU A 79 -10.44 0.35 -13.86
C GLU A 79 -10.95 1.47 -12.95
N LYS A 80 -12.26 1.53 -12.69
CA LYS A 80 -12.86 2.54 -11.79
C LYS A 80 -12.36 2.45 -10.35
N ILE A 81 -12.04 1.26 -9.86
CA ILE A 81 -11.49 1.06 -8.51
C ILE A 81 -9.96 0.99 -8.49
N GLU A 82 -9.30 1.35 -9.61
CA GLU A 82 -7.84 1.43 -9.72
C GLU A 82 -7.15 0.08 -9.41
N THR A 83 -7.69 -1.02 -9.93
CA THR A 83 -7.09 -2.35 -9.80
C THR A 83 -5.80 -2.44 -10.62
N VAL A 84 -4.73 -2.93 -10.00
CA VAL A 84 -3.43 -3.13 -10.70
C VAL A 84 -3.19 -4.58 -11.18
N ALA A 85 -3.87 -5.56 -10.57
CA ALA A 85 -3.74 -6.98 -10.92
C ALA A 85 -5.04 -7.75 -10.67
N LEU A 86 -5.39 -8.65 -11.60
CA LEU A 86 -6.50 -9.59 -11.50
C LEU A 86 -6.00 -10.99 -11.82
N LEU A 87 -6.27 -11.94 -10.92
CA LEU A 87 -6.02 -13.37 -11.11
C LEU A 87 -7.32 -14.16 -10.89
N VAL A 88 -7.71 -14.98 -11.87
CA VAL A 88 -8.86 -15.88 -11.77
C VAL A 88 -8.39 -17.33 -11.85
N ILE A 89 -8.70 -18.10 -10.82
CA ILE A 89 -8.38 -19.52 -10.72
C ILE A 89 -9.67 -20.33 -10.79
N LYS A 90 -9.68 -21.37 -11.63
CA LYS A 90 -10.82 -22.26 -11.79
C LYS A 90 -10.32 -23.69 -11.96
N LYS A 91 -10.79 -24.60 -11.09
CA LYS A 91 -10.40 -26.03 -11.09
C LYS A 91 -8.88 -26.21 -11.04
N ASP A 92 -8.23 -25.57 -10.06
CA ASP A 92 -6.79 -25.64 -9.80
C ASP A 92 -5.89 -25.08 -10.91
N SER A 93 -6.45 -24.32 -11.85
CA SER A 93 -5.69 -23.68 -12.92
C SER A 93 -6.01 -22.21 -13.05
N VAL A 94 -4.99 -21.43 -13.41
CA VAL A 94 -5.13 -20.04 -13.83
C VAL A 94 -5.90 -19.99 -15.15
N VAL A 95 -6.96 -19.20 -15.21
CA VAL A 95 -7.79 -19.05 -16.41
C VAL A 95 -7.88 -17.62 -16.90
N LEU A 96 -7.45 -16.64 -16.11
CA LEU A 96 -7.31 -15.25 -16.53
C LEU A 96 -6.30 -14.56 -15.61
N GLU A 97 -5.32 -13.91 -16.20
CA GLU A 97 -4.45 -12.94 -15.54
C GLU A 97 -4.45 -11.65 -16.35
N LYS A 98 -4.55 -10.52 -15.64
CA LYS A 98 -4.48 -9.20 -16.24
C LYS A 98 -3.83 -8.22 -15.27
N TYR A 99 -2.93 -7.42 -15.81
CA TYR A 99 -2.23 -6.37 -15.09
C TYR A 99 -2.48 -5.02 -15.76
N TRP A 100 -2.58 -3.97 -14.95
CA TRP A 100 -2.74 -2.58 -15.38
C TRP A 100 -1.49 -1.78 -15.00
N ASP A 101 -1.39 -0.55 -15.48
CA ASP A 101 -0.42 0.46 -15.02
C ASP A 101 1.06 0.03 -15.01
N GLY A 102 1.43 -0.91 -15.88
CA GLY A 102 2.80 -1.41 -16.01
C GLY A 102 3.21 -2.47 -14.98
N TYR A 103 2.27 -2.97 -14.17
CA TYR A 103 2.50 -4.10 -13.27
C TYR A 103 2.62 -5.41 -14.04
N SER A 104 3.31 -6.39 -13.45
CA SER A 104 3.49 -7.74 -13.99
C SER A 104 3.65 -8.77 -12.87
N ASP A 105 3.61 -10.05 -13.26
CA ASP A 105 4.11 -11.16 -12.44
C ASP A 105 5.64 -11.18 -12.36
#